data_AF-A0A246SSW4-F1
#
_entry.id   AF-A0A246SSW4-F1
#
_cell.length_a   1.000
_cell.length_b   1.000
_cell.length_c   1.000
_cell.angle_alpha   90.00
_cell.angle_beta   90.00
_cell.angle_gamma   90.00
#
_symmetry.space_group_name_H-M   'P 1'
#
loop_
_entity.id
_entity.type
_entity.pdbx_description
1 polymer ?
#
loop_
_entity_poly.entity_id
_entity_poly.type
_entity_poly.pdbx_seq_one_letter_code
_entity_poly.pdbx_strand_id
1 'polypeptide(L)'
;MFHLQTFGDLRLIETSGDPVRYPIKGLLMMALLYTGPSRELSRYELAQFLWSDVEPEQTRLNLRKLLSRIREMDGARAELPFDFTATSVRLDAQAVSSDLDVFHAGGAPLERLKAIAELTQRGFIGNIKPATKPIDAWIRAQRDAQALQLRQAWLDALPEVHNPGDARIISSAALQILERDPNDEQVRALLHRLSGGSSLSERLGDRPARVEVKRSEAGGEGPGDTKRILPAPLILPRLVLLPPTSKHADAGLALANALIEDVTIELCAVRNISIVAPHTAGQIRRDSEKAAIVARHSIAYLLDTRFSEEGLFAQLIYFPTDEIIWANRYAMTPDILPRQRRLIAQQLTLSVASELAENEEERLRFEANPQAYHSYLVGSSLMSKLTLPHIRRARKAFKQSLAHKPDFSPSFTGLARTFTSEWLVTAQGDNELLHLAEQHALRAIERDPSSAAGHRELGVTKLYLGDVDASVAALDLAEELSPHFADVIYSHADTLVHASRPGDALAKITKAISLNPLAPDAYLWCAAGASFFLEQYEEAVAYVEAMKDKAPAHRIAAASCAMIGDRKRALFHRQRAESINPVFDVEKWLAIVPFKEHWQKELYREGLLRAGF
;
A
#
# COMPACT_ATOMS: atom_id res chain seq x y z
N MET A 1 27.47 27.53 -13.61
CA MET A 1 27.35 26.71 -12.39
C MET A 1 26.18 25.74 -12.51
N PHE A 2 26.40 24.48 -12.13
CA PHE A 2 25.39 23.43 -12.12
C PHE A 2 24.87 23.15 -10.72
N HIS A 3 23.65 22.65 -10.64
CA HIS A 3 23.07 22.10 -9.43
C HIS A 3 22.72 20.63 -9.65
N LEU A 4 23.38 19.76 -8.89
CA LEU A 4 23.10 18.33 -8.83
C LEU A 4 21.99 18.08 -7.79
N GLN A 5 20.79 17.81 -8.29
CA GLN A 5 19.69 17.34 -7.46
C GLN A 5 19.86 15.84 -7.22
N THR A 6 19.98 15.44 -5.96
CA THR A 6 20.14 14.03 -5.53
C THR A 6 18.96 13.50 -4.73
N PHE A 7 18.09 14.35 -4.19
CA PHE A 7 16.88 13.94 -3.48
C PHE A 7 15.64 14.01 -4.38
N GLY A 8 14.83 12.95 -4.34
CA GLY A 8 13.78 12.70 -5.32
C GLY A 8 14.38 12.24 -6.65
N ASP A 9 14.26 13.08 -7.68
CA ASP A 9 14.78 12.78 -9.01
C ASP A 9 16.28 13.12 -9.14
N LEU A 10 17.13 12.15 -9.53
CA LEU A 10 18.54 12.43 -9.82
C LEU A 10 18.67 13.19 -11.15
N ARG A 11 19.02 14.47 -11.08
CA ARG A 11 19.12 15.37 -12.25
C ARG A 11 20.24 16.40 -12.09
N LEU A 12 20.72 16.90 -13.22
CA LEU A 12 21.61 18.05 -13.28
C LEU A 12 20.83 19.25 -13.83
N ILE A 13 20.91 20.39 -13.16
CA ILE A 13 20.14 21.60 -13.46
C ILE A 13 21.13 22.74 -13.69
N GLU A 14 20.90 23.56 -14.72
CA GLU A 14 21.68 24.78 -14.97
C GLU A 14 21.24 25.93 -14.08
N THR A 15 22.04 27.00 -13.98
CA THR A 15 21.70 28.18 -13.17
C THR A 15 20.40 28.86 -13.63
N SER A 16 19.96 28.64 -14.87
CA SER A 16 18.66 29.10 -15.40
C SER A 16 17.46 28.31 -14.86
N GLY A 17 17.68 27.17 -14.21
CA GLY A 17 16.64 26.23 -13.77
C GLY A 17 16.33 25.13 -14.79
N ASP A 18 16.96 25.14 -15.97
CA ASP A 18 16.70 24.15 -17.02
C ASP A 18 17.41 22.81 -16.74
N PRO A 19 16.73 21.67 -16.95
CA PRO A 19 17.34 20.36 -16.79
C PRO A 19 18.36 20.10 -17.90
N VAL A 20 19.57 19.72 -17.50
CA VAL A 20 20.64 19.32 -18.40
C VAL A 20 20.51 17.84 -18.69
N ARG A 21 20.34 17.50 -19.97
CA ARG A 21 20.39 16.10 -20.38
C ARG A 21 21.79 15.56 -20.07
N TYR A 22 21.87 14.54 -19.22
CA TYR A 22 23.13 13.93 -18.80
C TYR A 22 22.97 12.40 -18.70
N PRO A 23 23.98 11.58 -19.01
CA PRO A 23 23.88 10.13 -18.84
C PRO A 23 23.66 9.78 -17.37
N ILE A 24 22.73 8.86 -17.07
CA ILE A 24 22.42 8.44 -15.68
C ILE A 24 23.66 7.97 -14.91
N LYS A 25 24.51 7.14 -15.53
CA LYS A 25 25.78 6.71 -14.90
C LYS A 25 26.77 7.86 -14.69
N GLY A 26 26.67 8.92 -15.49
CA GLY A 26 27.42 10.16 -15.27
C GLY A 26 26.90 10.96 -14.07
N LEU A 27 25.57 11.01 -13.87
CA LEU A 27 24.96 11.63 -12.68
C LEU A 27 25.29 10.84 -11.39
N LEU A 28 25.26 9.51 -11.46
CA LEU A 28 25.65 8.65 -10.34
C LEU A 28 27.14 8.82 -9.99
N MET A 29 28.00 8.92 -11.01
CA MET A 29 29.41 9.25 -10.81
C MET A 29 29.58 10.63 -10.16
N MET A 30 28.78 11.62 -10.57
CA MET A 30 28.78 12.95 -9.99
C MET A 30 28.41 12.91 -8.50
N ALA A 31 27.30 12.24 -8.16
CA ALA A 31 26.84 12.10 -6.78
C ALA A 31 27.83 11.32 -5.91
N LEU A 32 28.41 10.23 -6.43
CA LEU A 32 29.44 9.47 -5.74
C LEU A 32 30.64 10.34 -5.39
N LEU A 33 31.18 11.07 -6.38
CA LEU A 33 32.31 11.98 -6.17
C LEU A 33 31.94 13.11 -5.21
N TYR A 34 30.72 13.65 -5.30
CA TYR A 34 30.25 14.71 -4.40
C TYR A 34 30.25 14.28 -2.93
N THR A 35 29.85 13.04 -2.66
CA THR A 35 29.86 12.44 -1.31
C THR A 35 31.25 11.94 -0.86
N GLY A 36 32.23 11.92 -1.77
CA GLY A 36 33.58 11.43 -1.50
C GLY A 36 34.48 12.49 -0.85
N PRO A 37 35.43 12.11 0.02
CA PRO A 37 36.25 13.05 0.78
C PRO A 37 37.17 13.92 -0.08
N SER A 38 37.66 13.39 -1.20
CA SER A 38 38.57 14.08 -2.14
C SER A 38 37.86 14.66 -3.37
N ARG A 39 36.56 14.36 -3.55
CA ARG A 39 35.82 14.57 -4.81
C ARG A 39 36.55 14.03 -6.05
N GLU A 40 37.43 13.05 -5.86
CA GLU A 40 38.28 12.46 -6.88
C GLU A 40 38.41 10.96 -6.63
N LEU A 41 38.21 10.16 -7.68
CA LEU A 41 38.42 8.71 -7.66
C LEU A 41 39.23 8.28 -8.88
N SER A 42 39.92 7.16 -8.76
CA SER A 42 40.58 6.56 -9.91
C SER A 42 39.55 6.09 -10.94
N ARG A 43 39.94 6.12 -12.21
CA ARG A 43 39.13 5.54 -13.30
C ARG A 43 38.86 4.05 -13.05
N TYR A 44 39.76 3.35 -12.38
CA TYR A 44 39.56 1.94 -12.03
C TYR A 44 38.41 1.77 -11.03
N GLU A 45 38.41 2.53 -9.93
CA GLU A 45 37.35 2.47 -8.91
C GLU A 45 35.99 2.85 -9.48
N LEU A 46 35.93 3.90 -10.31
CA LEU A 46 34.70 4.34 -10.96
C LEU A 46 34.14 3.29 -11.93
N ALA A 47 35.03 2.64 -12.70
CA ALA A 47 34.62 1.58 -13.61
C ALA A 47 34.03 0.38 -12.85
N GLN A 48 34.66 -0.01 -11.74
CA GLN A 48 34.20 -1.11 -10.89
C GLN A 48 32.88 -0.77 -10.19
N PHE A 49 32.71 0.45 -9.70
CA PHE A 49 31.48 0.90 -9.07
C PHE A 49 30.29 0.89 -10.05
N LEU A 50 30.48 1.46 -11.24
CA LEU A 50 29.42 1.65 -12.22
C LEU A 50 29.07 0.40 -13.04
N TRP A 51 29.99 -0.56 -13.18
CA TRP A 51 29.84 -1.78 -13.99
C TRP A 51 30.44 -3.01 -13.28
N SER A 52 30.05 -3.27 -12.03
CA SER A 52 30.58 -4.40 -11.24
C SER A 52 30.19 -5.78 -11.76
N ASP A 53 29.28 -5.84 -12.73
CA ASP A 53 28.66 -7.01 -13.34
C ASP A 53 29.33 -7.44 -14.65
N VAL A 54 30.39 -6.74 -15.06
CA VAL A 54 31.05 -6.95 -16.37
C VAL A 54 32.55 -7.21 -16.18
N GLU A 55 33.13 -7.97 -17.11
CA GLU A 55 34.57 -8.27 -17.12
C GLU A 55 35.45 -7.01 -17.02
N PRO A 56 36.58 -7.04 -16.29
CA PRO A 56 37.41 -5.86 -16.01
C PRO A 56 37.92 -5.10 -17.24
N GLU A 57 38.13 -5.77 -18.38
CA GLU A 57 38.52 -5.09 -19.62
C GLU A 57 37.36 -4.29 -20.22
N GLN A 58 36.14 -4.84 -20.12
CA GLN A 58 34.92 -4.23 -20.63
C GLN A 58 34.47 -3.06 -19.74
N THR A 59 34.71 -3.09 -18.43
CA THR A 59 34.41 -1.95 -17.53
C THR A 59 35.23 -0.72 -17.90
N ARG A 60 36.53 -0.88 -18.22
CA ARG A 60 37.40 0.22 -18.69
C ARG A 60 36.92 0.79 -20.03
N LEU A 61 36.53 -0.07 -20.97
CA LEU A 61 35.99 0.36 -22.26
C LEU A 61 34.69 1.15 -22.09
N ASN A 62 33.79 0.67 -21.22
CA ASN A 62 32.52 1.33 -20.93
C ASN A 62 32.74 2.69 -20.27
N LEU A 63 33.66 2.79 -19.30
CA LEU A 63 34.03 4.06 -18.68
C LEU A 63 34.59 5.03 -19.73
N ARG A 64 35.53 4.59 -20.58
CA ARG A 64 36.09 5.43 -21.64
C ARG A 64 35.00 5.99 -22.57
N LYS A 65 34.01 5.17 -22.95
CA LYS A 65 32.85 5.59 -23.77
C LYS A 65 31.98 6.61 -23.03
N LEU A 66 31.71 6.40 -21.74
CA LEU A 66 30.97 7.34 -20.91
C LEU A 66 31.68 8.70 -20.82
N LEU A 67 32.99 8.70 -20.53
CA LEU A 67 33.79 9.92 -20.41
C LEU A 67 33.88 10.67 -21.75
N SER A 68 33.96 9.98 -22.89
CA SER A 68 33.91 10.62 -24.22
C SER A 68 32.59 11.34 -24.46
N ARG A 69 31.46 10.68 -24.18
CA ARG A 69 30.13 11.28 -24.33
C ARG A 69 29.95 12.50 -23.43
N ILE A 70 30.43 12.42 -22.19
CA ILE A 70 30.39 13.56 -21.26
C ILE A 70 31.21 14.73 -21.83
N ARG A 71 32.45 14.48 -22.28
CA ARG A 71 33.29 15.53 -22.89
C ARG A 71 32.66 16.16 -24.13
N GLU A 72 31.99 15.37 -24.97
CA GLU A 72 31.26 15.89 -26.14
C GLU A 72 30.09 16.78 -25.73
N MET A 73 29.37 16.42 -24.67
CA MET A 73 28.24 17.20 -24.13
C MET A 73 28.70 18.48 -23.41
N ASP A 74 29.88 18.46 -22.81
CA ASP A 74 30.47 19.59 -22.10
C ASP A 74 31.31 20.50 -23.01
N GLY A 75 31.64 20.06 -24.22
CA GLY A 75 32.70 20.61 -25.09
C GLY A 75 32.55 22.04 -25.61
N ALA A 76 31.50 22.77 -25.20
CA ALA A 76 31.28 24.19 -25.53
C ALA A 76 31.04 25.07 -24.29
N ARG A 77 31.22 24.52 -23.07
CA ARG A 77 30.86 25.20 -21.82
C ARG A 77 32.08 25.86 -21.18
N ALA A 78 31.87 27.03 -20.58
CA ALA A 78 32.92 27.78 -19.88
C ALA A 78 33.34 27.12 -18.55
N GLU A 79 32.40 26.44 -17.88
CA GLU A 79 32.62 25.71 -16.63
C GLU A 79 32.28 24.23 -16.86
N LEU A 80 33.24 23.34 -16.59
CA LEU A 80 33.09 21.90 -16.78
C LEU A 80 32.84 21.23 -15.43
N PRO A 81 31.85 20.34 -15.30
CA PRO A 81 31.56 19.68 -14.02
C PRO A 81 32.68 18.70 -13.61
N PHE A 82 33.41 18.16 -14.57
CA PHE A 82 34.48 17.18 -14.33
C PHE A 82 35.83 17.63 -14.90
N ASP A 83 36.87 17.32 -14.14
CA ASP A 83 38.25 17.30 -14.62
C ASP A 83 38.71 15.84 -14.80
N PHE A 84 39.25 15.55 -15.98
CA PHE A 84 39.58 14.19 -16.41
C PHE A 84 41.08 14.05 -16.67
N THR A 85 41.81 13.46 -15.72
CA THR A 85 43.23 13.13 -15.91
C THR A 85 43.40 11.77 -16.60
N ALA A 86 44.64 11.33 -16.86
CA ALA A 86 44.89 10.02 -17.43
C ALA A 86 44.41 8.87 -16.52
N THR A 87 44.43 9.06 -15.19
CA THR A 87 44.24 8.01 -14.18
C THR A 87 43.02 8.22 -13.28
N SER A 88 42.50 9.44 -13.17
CA SER A 88 41.42 9.81 -12.26
C SER A 88 40.32 10.64 -12.94
N VAL A 89 39.21 10.75 -12.23
CA VAL A 89 38.13 11.70 -12.53
C VAL A 89 37.87 12.49 -11.25
N ARG A 90 37.92 13.81 -11.37
CA ARG A 90 37.68 14.75 -10.28
C ARG A 90 36.45 15.59 -10.58
N LEU A 91 35.63 15.83 -9.58
CA LEU A 91 34.50 16.76 -9.66
C LEU A 91 34.96 18.17 -9.28
N ASP A 92 34.66 19.16 -10.12
CA ASP A 92 34.98 20.55 -9.82
C ASP A 92 33.95 21.13 -8.83
N ALA A 93 34.43 21.48 -7.63
CA ALA A 93 33.62 22.04 -6.56
C ALA A 93 33.12 23.47 -6.84
N GLN A 94 33.75 24.20 -7.76
CA GLN A 94 33.27 25.53 -8.16
C GLN A 94 32.21 25.44 -9.26
N ALA A 95 32.24 24.38 -10.07
CA ALA A 95 31.30 24.19 -11.17
C ALA A 95 29.99 23.52 -10.73
N VAL A 96 29.99 22.70 -9.67
CA VAL A 96 28.82 21.90 -9.25
C VAL A 96 28.48 22.14 -7.77
N SER A 97 27.24 22.57 -7.53
CA SER A 97 26.57 22.58 -6.22
C SER A 97 25.64 21.37 -6.10
N SER A 98 25.17 21.05 -4.89
CA SER A 98 24.19 19.97 -4.70
C SER A 98 23.22 20.27 -3.56
N ASP A 99 22.03 19.69 -3.62
CA ASP A 99 21.10 19.64 -2.49
C ASP A 99 21.70 18.93 -1.26
N LEU A 100 22.76 18.12 -1.43
CA LEU A 100 23.57 17.58 -0.33
C LEU A 100 24.26 18.65 0.52
N ASP A 101 24.46 19.87 0.00
CA ASP A 101 25.12 20.94 0.74
C ASP A 101 24.32 21.34 2.00
N VAL A 102 23.01 21.05 2.05
CA VAL A 102 22.13 21.28 3.21
C VAL A 102 22.65 20.61 4.48
N PHE A 103 23.28 19.43 4.38
CA PHE A 103 23.80 18.71 5.55
C PHE A 103 25.05 19.38 6.16
N HIS A 104 25.76 20.18 5.37
CA HIS A 104 26.98 20.90 5.75
C HIS A 104 26.75 22.41 5.97
N ALA A 105 25.58 22.92 5.58
CA ALA A 105 25.21 24.30 5.79
C ALA A 105 25.19 24.64 7.30
N GLY A 106 25.90 25.71 7.67
CA GLY A 106 25.76 26.34 8.98
C GLY A 106 24.48 27.16 9.06
N GLY A 107 24.07 27.54 10.26
CA GLY A 107 22.87 28.33 10.49
C GLY A 107 22.24 28.05 11.84
N ALA A 108 21.06 28.63 12.07
CA ALA A 108 20.27 28.35 13.27
C ALA A 108 19.85 26.85 13.29
N PRO A 109 20.03 26.13 14.41
CA PRO A 109 19.67 24.73 14.56
C PRO A 109 18.27 24.37 14.05
N LEU A 110 17.24 25.17 14.36
CA LEU A 110 15.86 24.88 13.93
C LEU A 110 15.67 24.97 12.40
N GLU A 111 16.24 26.00 11.76
CA GLU A 111 16.19 26.15 10.29
C GLU A 111 16.96 25.02 9.59
N ARG A 112 18.09 24.62 10.17
CA ARG A 112 18.89 23.49 9.68
C ARG A 112 18.12 22.17 9.79
N LEU A 113 17.44 21.92 10.92
CA LEU A 113 16.57 20.77 11.09
C LEU A 113 15.47 20.73 10.03
N LYS A 114 14.78 21.86 9.83
CA LYS A 114 13.70 21.97 8.85
C LYS A 114 14.18 21.64 7.44
N ALA A 115 15.29 22.24 7.02
CA ALA A 115 15.86 22.00 5.69
C ALA A 115 16.26 20.52 5.49
N ILE A 116 16.89 19.90 6.49
CA ILE A 116 17.27 18.48 6.41
C ILE A 116 16.03 17.57 6.40
N ALA A 117 15.02 17.85 7.22
CA ALA A 117 13.78 17.07 7.29
C ALA A 117 13.02 17.10 5.95
N GLU A 118 12.79 18.30 5.40
CA GLU A 118 12.11 18.48 4.11
C GLU A 118 12.85 17.78 2.95
N LEU A 119 14.18 17.83 2.96
CA LEU A 119 14.99 17.21 1.91
C LEU A 119 14.96 15.67 2.01
N THR A 120 15.13 15.13 3.21
CA THR A 120 15.21 13.68 3.44
C THR A 120 13.89 12.94 3.18
N GLN A 121 12.73 13.62 3.28
CA GLN A 121 11.42 13.05 2.91
C GLN A 121 11.33 12.65 1.42
N ARG A 122 12.06 13.35 0.53
CA ARG A 122 12.05 13.05 -0.91
C ARG A 122 12.86 11.80 -1.27
N GLY A 123 13.69 11.31 -0.36
CA GLY A 123 14.54 10.14 -0.53
C GLY A 123 15.77 10.40 -1.41
N PHE A 124 16.96 10.00 -0.94
CA PHE A 124 18.19 10.09 -1.72
C PHE A 124 18.17 9.11 -2.91
N ILE A 125 18.30 9.63 -4.13
CA ILE A 125 18.25 8.92 -5.41
C ILE A 125 17.01 8.00 -5.45
N GLY A 126 15.83 8.61 -5.41
CA GLY A 126 14.55 7.89 -5.25
C GLY A 126 14.03 7.24 -6.54
N ASN A 127 14.34 7.81 -7.70
CA ASN A 127 13.72 7.46 -8.98
C ASN A 127 14.54 6.53 -9.89
N ILE A 128 15.78 6.17 -9.50
CA ILE A 128 16.63 5.28 -10.30
C ILE A 128 16.61 3.89 -9.69
N LYS A 129 16.24 2.88 -10.50
CA LYS A 129 16.47 1.48 -10.16
C LYS A 129 17.99 1.23 -10.14
N PRO A 130 18.58 0.90 -8.98
CA PRO A 130 20.02 0.69 -8.86
C PRO A 130 20.46 -0.44 -9.79
N ALA A 131 21.45 -0.15 -10.64
CA ALA A 131 21.86 -1.05 -11.71
C ALA A 131 22.83 -2.15 -11.25
N THR A 132 23.52 -1.94 -10.12
CA THR A 132 24.55 -2.87 -9.60
C THR A 132 24.51 -2.92 -8.07
N LYS A 133 24.94 -4.05 -7.49
CA LYS A 133 25.00 -4.25 -6.03
C LYS A 133 25.83 -3.19 -5.28
N PRO A 134 26.98 -2.71 -5.81
CA PRO A 134 27.73 -1.64 -5.16
C PRO A 134 27.00 -0.29 -5.13
N ILE A 135 26.27 0.07 -6.19
CA ILE A 135 25.45 1.29 -6.22
C ILE A 135 24.35 1.19 -5.16
N ASP A 136 23.68 0.04 -5.11
CA ASP A 136 22.66 -0.29 -4.11
C ASP A 136 23.16 -0.13 -2.67
N ALA A 137 24.32 -0.72 -2.36
CA ALA A 137 24.91 -0.65 -1.04
C ALA A 137 25.34 0.77 -0.66
N TRP A 138 25.90 1.51 -1.62
CA TRP A 138 26.29 2.91 -1.41
C TRP A 138 25.08 3.81 -1.16
N ILE A 139 23.99 3.69 -1.94
CA ILE A 139 22.75 4.47 -1.72
C ILE A 139 22.19 4.20 -0.32
N ARG A 140 22.16 2.93 0.12
CA ARG A 140 21.72 2.59 1.48
C ARG A 140 22.61 3.25 2.55
N ALA A 141 23.93 3.15 2.41
CA ALA A 141 24.87 3.76 3.33
C ALA A 141 24.72 5.29 3.41
N GLN A 142 24.46 5.96 2.28
CA GLN A 142 24.18 7.40 2.28
C GLN A 142 22.88 7.72 3.01
N ARG A 143 21.81 6.96 2.78
CA ARG A 143 20.53 7.15 3.50
C ARG A 143 20.68 6.93 5.01
N ASP A 144 21.48 5.96 5.43
CA ASP A 144 21.77 5.71 6.86
C ASP A 144 22.55 6.86 7.48
N ALA A 145 23.58 7.36 6.79
CA ALA A 145 24.35 8.53 7.24
C ALA A 145 23.47 9.79 7.35
N GLN A 146 22.59 10.03 6.38
CA GLN A 146 21.66 11.16 6.37
C GLN A 146 20.64 11.08 7.51
N ALA A 147 20.16 9.87 7.84
CA ALA A 147 19.28 9.67 8.99
C ALA A 147 19.94 10.01 10.32
N LEU A 148 21.22 9.62 10.49
CA LEU A 148 22.01 9.99 11.66
C LEU A 148 22.21 11.52 11.73
N GLN A 149 22.40 12.18 10.59
CA GLN A 149 22.52 13.64 10.54
C GLN A 149 21.20 14.35 10.86
N LEU A 150 20.05 13.84 10.37
CA LEU A 150 18.72 14.35 10.73
C LEU A 150 18.49 14.23 12.25
N ARG A 151 18.82 13.05 12.82
CA ARG A 151 18.75 12.82 14.26
C ARG A 151 19.62 13.78 15.05
N GLN A 152 20.85 14.03 14.60
CA GLN A 152 21.74 14.98 15.27
C GLN A 152 21.21 16.41 15.18
N ALA A 153 20.78 16.85 13.99
CA ALA A 153 20.18 18.18 13.82
C ALA A 153 18.93 18.37 14.69
N TRP A 154 18.16 17.29 14.91
CA TRP A 154 17.01 17.30 15.79
C TRP A 154 17.40 17.51 17.26
N LEU A 155 18.44 16.81 17.73
CA LEU A 155 18.98 17.01 19.08
C LEU A 155 19.55 18.41 19.28
N ASP A 156 20.23 18.95 18.26
CA ASP A 156 20.83 20.29 18.30
C ASP A 156 19.74 21.39 18.33
N ALA A 157 18.60 21.18 17.68
CA ALA A 157 17.49 22.15 17.62
C ALA A 157 16.56 22.11 18.85
N LEU A 158 16.59 21.02 19.62
CA LEU A 158 15.73 20.82 20.79
C LEU A 158 15.78 21.94 21.84
N PRO A 159 16.96 22.54 22.17
CA PRO A 159 17.04 23.62 23.15
C PRO A 159 16.43 24.95 22.70
N GLU A 160 16.20 25.14 21.39
CA GLU A 160 15.71 26.39 20.80
C GLU A 160 14.18 26.45 20.68
N VAL A 161 13.47 25.44 21.20
CA VAL A 161 12.00 25.40 21.17
C VAL A 161 11.45 26.45 22.15
N HIS A 162 10.93 27.54 21.60
CA HIS A 162 10.42 28.65 22.39
C HIS A 162 8.94 28.95 22.11
N ASN A 163 8.42 28.51 20.97
CA ASN A 163 7.03 28.73 20.58
C ASN A 163 6.35 27.45 20.03
N PRO A 164 5.00 27.44 19.92
CA PRO A 164 4.25 26.28 19.41
C PRO A 164 4.54 25.89 17.95
N GLY A 165 5.04 26.82 17.12
CA GLY A 165 5.46 26.56 15.75
C GLY A 165 6.73 25.72 15.70
N ASP A 166 7.71 26.04 16.54
CA ASP A 166 8.96 25.29 16.68
C ASP A 166 8.69 23.85 17.14
N ALA A 167 7.74 23.69 18.08
CA ALA A 167 7.33 22.39 18.60
C ALA A 167 6.76 21.46 17.51
N ARG A 168 6.08 22.01 16.49
CA ARG A 168 5.56 21.23 15.35
C ARG A 168 6.67 20.72 14.44
N ILE A 169 7.67 21.56 14.15
CA ILE A 169 8.83 21.19 13.33
C ILE A 169 9.60 20.06 14.02
N ILE A 170 9.84 20.21 15.33
CA ILE A 170 10.51 19.19 16.16
C ILE A 170 9.71 17.90 16.23
N SER A 171 8.38 17.97 16.39
CA SER A 171 7.54 16.77 16.44
C SER A 171 7.50 16.03 15.11
N SER A 172 7.36 16.76 13.99
CA SER A 172 7.36 16.17 12.65
C SER A 172 8.69 15.48 12.32
N ALA A 173 9.82 16.15 12.60
CA ALA A 173 11.13 15.56 12.39
C ALA A 173 11.41 14.37 13.32
N ALA A 174 10.90 14.39 14.57
CA ALA A 174 10.99 13.24 15.48
C ALA A 174 10.24 12.01 14.94
N LEU A 175 9.04 12.21 14.40
CA LEU A 175 8.27 11.13 13.78
C LEU A 175 9.02 10.55 12.57
N GLN A 176 9.60 11.40 11.72
CA GLN A 176 10.41 10.96 10.59
C GLN A 176 11.64 10.14 11.02
N ILE A 177 12.28 10.48 12.14
CA ILE A 177 13.36 9.67 12.73
C ILE A 177 12.82 8.32 13.21
N LEU A 178 11.67 8.31 13.90
CA LEU A 178 11.07 7.11 14.48
C LEU A 178 10.42 6.16 13.47
N GLU A 179 10.01 6.66 12.30
CA GLU A 179 9.61 5.81 11.16
C GLU A 179 10.77 4.96 10.65
N ARG A 180 12.00 5.51 10.68
CA ARG A 180 13.21 4.83 10.21
C ARG A 180 13.88 4.01 11.30
N ASP A 181 13.96 4.53 12.51
CA ASP A 181 14.44 3.83 13.70
C ASP A 181 13.37 3.86 14.82
N PRO A 182 12.39 2.94 14.78
CA PRO A 182 11.40 2.79 15.82
C PRO A 182 11.97 2.14 17.08
N ASN A 183 13.27 2.24 17.37
CA ASN A 183 13.84 1.80 18.65
C ASN A 183 14.66 2.92 19.31
N ASP A 184 14.62 4.14 18.77
CA ASP A 184 15.30 5.29 19.36
C ASP A 184 14.60 5.80 20.64
N GLU A 185 14.91 5.16 21.77
CA GLU A 185 14.36 5.49 23.09
C GLU A 185 14.63 6.95 23.50
N GLN A 186 15.78 7.51 23.08
CA GLN A 186 16.16 8.88 23.42
C GLN A 186 15.23 9.90 22.74
N VAL A 187 14.99 9.74 21.43
CA VAL A 187 14.09 10.63 20.67
C VAL A 187 12.67 10.55 21.22
N ARG A 188 12.18 9.35 21.53
CA ARG A 188 10.86 9.14 22.16
C ARG A 188 10.73 9.85 23.49
N ALA A 189 11.67 9.60 24.40
CA ALA A 189 11.64 10.16 25.75
C ALA A 189 11.65 11.70 25.71
N LEU A 190 12.41 12.29 24.80
CA LEU A 190 12.47 13.74 24.62
C LEU A 190 11.22 14.31 23.94
N LEU A 191 10.65 13.63 22.95
CA LEU A 191 9.38 14.00 22.31
C LEU A 191 8.19 13.95 23.31
N HIS A 192 8.16 12.95 24.20
CA HIS A 192 7.18 12.86 25.27
C HIS A 192 7.21 14.06 26.22
N ARG A 193 8.41 14.55 26.57
CA ARG A 193 8.58 15.70 27.49
C ARG A 193 8.09 17.00 26.86
N LEU A 194 8.35 17.20 25.57
CA LEU A 194 7.89 18.38 24.83
C LEU A 194 6.37 18.46 24.68
N SER A 195 5.69 17.32 24.70
CA SER A 195 4.25 17.20 24.53
C SER A 195 3.45 17.50 25.81
N GLY A 196 4.11 17.92 26.90
CA GLY A 196 3.47 18.44 28.10
C GLY A 196 2.44 17.50 28.73
N GLY A 197 2.87 16.33 29.21
CA GLY A 197 2.09 15.52 30.17
C GLY A 197 0.71 15.01 29.72
N SER A 198 0.26 15.24 28.48
CA SER A 198 -0.93 14.60 27.92
C SER A 198 -0.56 13.60 26.82
N SER A 199 -0.77 12.33 27.14
CA SER A 199 -1.07 11.21 26.23
C SER A 199 -0.13 10.94 25.05
N LEU A 200 1.16 10.79 25.31
CA LEU A 200 2.02 9.99 24.42
C LEU A 200 2.64 8.76 25.13
N SER A 201 2.63 8.69 26.46
CA SER A 201 3.15 7.54 27.23
C SER A 201 2.30 6.27 27.12
N GLU A 202 1.11 6.32 26.52
CA GLU A 202 0.25 5.15 26.26
C GLU A 202 0.47 4.55 24.86
N ARG A 203 1.23 5.21 23.98
CA ARG A 203 1.55 4.73 22.62
C ARG A 203 2.93 4.10 22.49
N LEU A 204 3.79 4.21 23.49
CA LEU A 204 5.11 3.59 23.52
C LEU A 204 5.32 3.01 24.90
N GLY A 205 4.99 1.72 25.03
CA GLY A 205 5.02 1.01 26.30
C GLY A 205 6.41 1.02 26.90
N ASP A 206 6.52 1.51 28.14
CA ASP A 206 7.67 1.22 28.97
C ASP A 206 7.26 0.57 30.29
N ARG A 207 8.05 -0.43 30.67
CA ARG A 207 7.89 -1.27 31.86
C ARG A 207 8.29 -0.46 33.10
N PRO A 208 7.50 -0.45 34.20
CA PRO A 208 8.07 -0.07 35.47
C PRO A 208 9.01 -1.17 35.97
N ALA A 209 10.17 -0.72 36.45
CA ALA A 209 11.24 -1.52 37.00
C ALA A 209 10.82 -2.37 38.22
N ARG A 210 11.58 -3.45 38.42
CA ARG A 210 11.57 -4.41 39.54
C ARG A 210 11.03 -3.85 40.86
N VAL A 211 9.92 -4.43 41.32
CA VAL A 211 9.55 -4.39 42.75
C VAL A 211 10.34 -5.50 43.45
N GLU A 212 11.31 -5.11 44.28
CA GLU A 212 11.90 -6.01 45.27
C GLU A 212 10.83 -6.49 46.24
N VAL A 213 10.72 -7.81 46.37
CA VAL A 213 9.93 -8.45 47.41
C VAL A 213 10.62 -8.19 48.75
N LYS A 214 10.11 -7.23 49.53
CA LYS A 214 10.32 -7.20 50.98
C LYS A 214 9.13 -7.84 51.67
N ARG A 215 9.38 -9.02 52.25
CA ARG A 215 8.59 -9.59 53.34
C ARG A 215 8.63 -8.62 54.53
N SER A 216 7.47 -8.31 55.10
CA SER A 216 7.33 -7.97 56.52
C SER A 216 5.90 -8.24 56.97
N GLU A 217 5.80 -8.81 58.16
CA GLU A 217 4.62 -9.30 58.85
C GLU A 217 3.79 -8.18 59.51
N ALA A 218 2.52 -8.51 59.75
CA ALA A 218 1.63 -8.15 60.87
C ALA A 218 1.31 -6.68 61.22
N GLY A 219 -0.02 -6.40 61.23
CA GLY A 219 -0.70 -5.68 62.33
C GLY A 219 -1.32 -4.31 62.00
N GLY A 220 -2.63 -4.17 62.25
CA GLY A 220 -3.26 -2.87 62.58
C GLY A 220 -4.54 -2.52 61.82
N GLU A 221 -5.66 -2.41 62.55
CA GLU A 221 -7.01 -2.05 62.10
C GLU A 221 -7.24 -0.54 61.88
N GLY A 222 -8.16 -0.20 60.95
CA GLY A 222 -9.01 1.02 60.94
C GLY A 222 -8.66 2.15 59.95
N PRO A 223 -9.59 3.09 59.67
CA PRO A 223 -10.80 2.92 58.84
C PRO A 223 -10.88 3.93 57.66
N GLY A 224 -11.67 3.64 56.62
CA GLY A 224 -11.95 4.61 55.56
C GLY A 224 -12.53 3.99 54.29
N ASP A 225 -13.84 3.73 54.29
CA ASP A 225 -14.58 3.16 53.16
C ASP A 225 -14.83 4.22 52.08
N THR A 226 -13.78 4.64 51.36
CA THR A 226 -13.94 5.14 50.00
C THR A 226 -13.98 3.92 49.09
N LYS A 227 -15.18 3.54 48.65
CA LYS A 227 -15.37 2.60 47.54
C LYS A 227 -14.52 3.06 46.36
N ARG A 228 -13.35 2.45 46.24
CA ARG A 228 -12.48 2.54 45.07
C ARG A 228 -13.29 1.94 43.94
N ILE A 229 -13.87 2.79 43.10
CA ILE A 229 -14.45 2.37 41.83
C ILE A 229 -13.28 1.79 41.05
N LEU A 230 -13.16 0.45 41.06
CA LEU A 230 -12.22 -0.24 40.21
C LEU A 230 -12.62 0.09 38.76
N PRO A 231 -11.70 0.55 37.90
CA PRO A 231 -12.01 0.72 36.49
C PRO A 231 -12.53 -0.62 35.93
N ALA A 232 -13.54 -0.55 35.06
CA ALA A 232 -14.12 -1.72 34.42
C ALA A 232 -13.01 -2.59 33.80
N PRO A 233 -13.12 -3.93 33.84
CA PRO A 233 -12.09 -4.82 33.32
C PRO A 233 -11.81 -4.49 31.84
N LEU A 234 -10.53 -4.33 31.47
CA LEU A 234 -10.12 -4.19 30.08
C LEU A 234 -10.56 -5.45 29.30
N ILE A 235 -11.53 -5.30 28.40
CA ILE A 235 -11.94 -6.36 27.48
C ILE A 235 -10.97 -6.33 26.29
N LEU A 236 -9.99 -7.23 26.33
CA LEU A 236 -9.01 -7.37 25.26
C LEU A 236 -9.69 -7.87 23.97
N PRO A 237 -9.33 -7.33 22.79
CA PRO A 237 -9.80 -7.84 21.51
C PRO A 237 -9.36 -9.29 21.35
N ARG A 238 -10.31 -10.15 20.96
CA ARG A 238 -10.04 -11.56 20.72
C ARG A 238 -9.68 -11.78 19.25
N LEU A 239 -8.47 -12.28 19.01
CA LEU A 239 -7.97 -12.66 17.68
C LEU A 239 -7.94 -14.18 17.57
N VAL A 240 -8.42 -14.71 16.45
CA VAL A 240 -8.24 -16.12 16.09
C VAL A 240 -7.39 -16.25 14.83
N LEU A 241 -6.34 -17.07 14.93
CA LEU A 241 -5.44 -17.38 13.81
C LEU A 241 -5.87 -18.70 13.19
N LEU A 242 -6.47 -18.65 12.01
CA LEU A 242 -6.89 -19.87 11.31
C LEU A 242 -5.67 -20.58 10.73
N PRO A 243 -5.55 -21.91 10.90
CA PRO A 243 -4.46 -22.65 10.29
C PRO A 243 -4.53 -22.59 8.75
N PRO A 244 -3.38 -22.61 8.06
CA PRO A 244 -3.34 -22.47 6.61
C PRO A 244 -4.13 -23.58 5.92
N THR A 245 -4.89 -23.22 4.90
CA THR A 245 -5.46 -24.19 3.96
C THR A 245 -4.62 -24.23 2.70
N SER A 246 -4.50 -25.41 2.10
CA SER A 246 -3.92 -25.62 0.78
C SER A 246 -4.91 -26.37 -0.11
N LYS A 247 -4.86 -26.11 -1.42
CA LYS A 247 -5.57 -26.91 -2.43
C LYS A 247 -4.92 -28.29 -2.64
N HIS A 248 -3.65 -28.45 -2.26
CA HIS A 248 -2.86 -29.66 -2.45
C HIS A 248 -2.21 -30.09 -1.13
N ALA A 249 -2.20 -31.39 -0.83
CA ALA A 249 -1.54 -31.94 0.35
C ALA A 249 -0.03 -31.99 0.08
N ASP A 250 0.73 -31.06 0.65
CA ASP A 250 2.17 -30.91 0.40
C ASP A 250 2.95 -30.67 1.69
N ALA A 251 4.23 -31.05 1.72
CA ALA A 251 5.13 -30.92 2.88
C ALA A 251 5.27 -29.45 3.34
N GLY A 252 5.11 -28.49 2.43
CA GLY A 252 5.07 -27.05 2.74
C GLY A 252 3.94 -26.65 3.69
N LEU A 253 2.81 -27.39 3.68
CA LEU A 253 1.67 -27.11 4.57
C LEU A 253 2.01 -27.40 6.04
N ALA A 254 2.80 -28.45 6.32
CA ALA A 254 3.23 -28.75 7.70
C ALA A 254 4.14 -27.63 8.25
N LEU A 255 5.05 -27.11 7.42
CA LEU A 255 5.93 -26.00 7.79
C LEU A 255 5.14 -24.67 7.93
N ALA A 256 4.15 -24.43 7.08
CA ALA A 256 3.25 -23.28 7.21
C ALA A 256 2.42 -23.35 8.51
N ASN A 257 1.94 -24.52 8.90
CA ASN A 257 1.28 -24.71 10.21
C ASN A 257 2.24 -24.40 11.37
N ALA A 258 3.47 -24.91 11.33
CA ALA A 258 4.48 -24.63 12.36
C ALA A 258 4.86 -23.14 12.43
N LEU A 259 4.81 -22.42 11.30
CA LEU A 259 4.97 -20.96 11.26
C LEU A 259 3.80 -20.24 11.96
N ILE A 260 2.56 -20.66 11.72
CA ILE A 260 1.39 -20.08 12.39
C ILE A 260 1.39 -20.37 13.90
N GLU A 261 1.94 -21.52 14.32
CA GLU A 261 2.17 -21.80 15.73
C GLU A 261 3.19 -20.82 16.35
N ASP A 262 4.33 -20.57 15.68
CA ASP A 262 5.31 -19.56 16.14
C ASP A 262 4.66 -18.18 16.29
N VAL A 263 3.87 -17.75 15.29
CA VAL A 263 3.15 -16.46 15.30
C VAL A 263 2.13 -16.40 16.43
N THR A 264 1.42 -17.50 16.69
CA THR A 264 0.47 -17.59 17.82
C THR A 264 1.22 -17.40 19.14
N ILE A 265 2.37 -18.03 19.32
CA ILE A 265 3.20 -17.91 20.53
C ILE A 265 3.71 -16.48 20.70
N GLU A 266 4.23 -15.88 19.63
CA GLU A 266 4.73 -14.49 19.66
C GLU A 266 3.61 -13.49 19.95
N LEU A 267 2.42 -13.64 19.35
CA LEU A 267 1.25 -12.80 19.65
C LEU A 267 0.72 -13.00 21.06
N CYS A 268 0.87 -14.19 21.67
CA CYS A 268 0.53 -14.38 23.09
C CYS A 268 1.41 -13.52 24.03
N ALA A 269 2.59 -13.08 23.59
CA ALA A 269 3.45 -12.19 24.37
C ALA A 269 3.00 -10.72 24.29
N VAL A 270 2.08 -10.39 23.37
CA VAL A 270 1.50 -9.06 23.20
C VAL A 270 0.39 -8.85 24.24
N ARG A 271 0.42 -7.72 24.97
CA ARG A 271 -0.44 -7.50 26.16
C ARG A 271 -1.82 -6.93 25.87
N ASN A 272 -2.08 -6.43 24.66
CA ASN A 272 -3.31 -5.75 24.29
C ASN A 272 -4.25 -6.62 23.43
N ILE A 273 -4.02 -7.93 23.31
CA ILE A 273 -4.84 -8.88 22.54
C ILE A 273 -5.02 -10.19 23.32
N SER A 274 -6.17 -10.82 23.14
CA SER A 274 -6.44 -12.18 23.60
C SER A 274 -6.42 -13.14 22.41
N ILE A 275 -5.58 -14.17 22.45
CA ILE A 275 -5.49 -15.17 21.37
C ILE A 275 -6.42 -16.35 21.65
N VAL A 276 -7.22 -16.72 20.64
CA VAL A 276 -8.00 -17.95 20.66
C VAL A 276 -7.08 -19.14 20.45
N ALA A 277 -7.19 -20.14 21.33
CA ALA A 277 -6.31 -21.31 21.32
C ALA A 277 -6.26 -21.99 19.94
N PRO A 278 -5.08 -22.43 19.46
CA PRO A 278 -4.91 -23.05 18.14
C PRO A 278 -5.85 -24.23 17.86
N HIS A 279 -6.12 -25.05 18.87
CA HIS A 279 -7.08 -26.15 18.76
C HIS A 279 -8.48 -25.67 18.40
N THR A 280 -8.97 -24.62 19.06
CA THR A 280 -10.26 -23.98 18.78
C THR A 280 -10.25 -23.29 17.41
N ALA A 281 -9.15 -22.64 17.03
CA ALA A 281 -9.00 -22.03 15.71
C ALA A 281 -9.11 -23.07 14.58
N GLY A 282 -8.50 -24.25 14.76
CA GLY A 282 -8.62 -25.37 13.83
C GLY A 282 -10.02 -25.99 13.77
N GLN A 283 -10.83 -25.89 14.83
CA GLN A 283 -12.24 -26.26 14.80
C GLN A 283 -13.07 -25.23 14.04
N ILE A 284 -12.91 -23.93 14.34
CA ILE A 284 -13.56 -22.82 13.61
C ILE A 284 -13.27 -22.91 12.11
N ARG A 285 -12.04 -23.28 11.73
CA ARG A 285 -11.65 -23.45 10.33
C ARG A 285 -12.45 -24.52 9.58
N ARG A 286 -12.82 -25.61 10.24
CA ARG A 286 -13.49 -26.78 9.64
C ARG A 286 -15.01 -26.70 9.68
N ASP A 287 -15.56 -25.80 10.50
CA ASP A 287 -17.00 -25.66 10.68
C ASP A 287 -17.67 -24.92 9.52
N SER A 288 -18.89 -25.31 9.17
CA SER A 288 -19.71 -24.63 8.16
C SER A 288 -20.36 -23.34 8.67
N GLU A 289 -20.54 -23.19 9.99
CA GLU A 289 -21.16 -22.03 10.65
C GLU A 289 -20.14 -21.16 11.40
N LYS A 290 -18.97 -20.93 10.78
CA LYS A 290 -17.86 -20.15 11.38
C LYS A 290 -18.31 -18.83 11.98
N ALA A 291 -19.14 -18.08 11.24
CA ALA A 291 -19.65 -16.79 11.67
C ALA A 291 -20.43 -16.86 12.99
N ALA A 292 -21.22 -17.92 13.20
CA ALA A 292 -21.98 -18.11 14.44
C ALA A 292 -21.07 -18.40 15.64
N ILE A 293 -20.00 -19.17 15.44
CA ILE A 293 -19.01 -19.48 16.49
C ILE A 293 -18.22 -18.22 16.85
N VAL A 294 -17.76 -17.48 15.84
CA VAL A 294 -16.97 -16.25 16.01
C VAL A 294 -17.79 -15.18 16.76
N ALA A 295 -19.08 -15.02 16.42
CA ALA A 295 -20.01 -14.15 17.14
C ALA A 295 -20.26 -14.62 18.59
N ARG A 296 -20.51 -15.93 18.80
CA ARG A 296 -20.78 -16.49 20.15
C ARG A 296 -19.61 -16.31 21.11
N HIS A 297 -18.39 -16.35 20.60
CA HIS A 297 -17.18 -16.23 21.41
C HIS A 297 -16.59 -14.81 21.42
N SER A 298 -17.32 -13.80 20.94
CA SER A 298 -16.86 -12.40 20.94
C SER A 298 -15.47 -12.23 20.30
N ILE A 299 -15.23 -12.96 19.20
CA ILE A 299 -14.00 -12.86 18.44
C ILE A 299 -14.09 -11.63 17.53
N ALA A 300 -13.19 -10.67 17.73
CA ALA A 300 -13.18 -9.41 17.02
C ALA A 300 -12.36 -9.48 15.73
N TYR A 301 -11.30 -10.29 15.70
CA TYR A 301 -10.40 -10.37 14.56
C TYR A 301 -10.14 -11.81 14.14
N LEU A 302 -9.99 -11.99 12.84
CA LEU A 302 -9.70 -13.26 12.20
C LEU A 302 -8.46 -13.11 11.33
N LEU A 303 -7.37 -13.79 11.68
CA LEU A 303 -6.23 -13.94 10.77
C LEU A 303 -6.47 -15.20 9.92
N ASP A 304 -6.95 -15.00 8.69
CA ASP A 304 -7.12 -16.07 7.73
C ASP A 304 -5.83 -16.28 6.92
N THR A 305 -5.36 -17.51 6.85
CA THR A 305 -4.08 -17.85 6.20
C THR A 305 -4.26 -18.91 5.14
N ARG A 306 -3.53 -18.83 4.02
CA ARG A 306 -3.64 -19.79 2.90
C ARG A 306 -2.25 -20.07 2.36
N PHE A 307 -1.96 -21.33 2.09
CA PHE A 307 -0.69 -21.77 1.53
C PHE A 307 -0.87 -22.22 0.08
N SER A 308 0.04 -21.79 -0.79
CA SER A 308 0.07 -22.07 -2.22
C SER A 308 1.51 -22.13 -2.73
N GLU A 309 1.72 -22.43 -4.01
CA GLU A 309 3.06 -22.39 -4.64
C GLU A 309 3.71 -21.00 -4.56
N GLU A 310 2.91 -19.95 -4.53
CA GLU A 310 3.35 -18.56 -4.37
C GLU A 310 3.68 -18.19 -2.90
N GLY A 311 3.62 -19.16 -1.97
CA GLY A 311 3.91 -18.99 -0.55
C GLY A 311 2.69 -18.85 0.35
N LEU A 312 2.87 -18.24 1.52
CA LEU A 312 1.82 -18.02 2.52
C LEU A 312 1.16 -16.66 2.31
N PHE A 313 -0.13 -16.70 2.02
CA PHE A 313 -1.01 -15.54 2.10
C PHE A 313 -1.60 -15.45 3.50
N ALA A 314 -1.61 -14.27 4.10
CA ALA A 314 -2.25 -13.97 5.37
C ALA A 314 -3.10 -12.70 5.23
N GLN A 315 -4.31 -12.74 5.75
CA GLN A 315 -5.20 -11.57 5.80
C GLN A 315 -5.80 -11.44 7.19
N LEU A 316 -5.76 -10.23 7.73
CA LEU A 316 -6.40 -9.86 8.97
C LEU A 316 -7.76 -9.25 8.62
N ILE A 317 -8.81 -9.90 9.13
CA ILE A 317 -10.19 -9.50 8.93
C ILE A 317 -10.70 -8.98 10.26
N TYR A 318 -11.24 -7.76 10.25
CA TYR A 318 -12.07 -7.28 11.33
C TYR A 318 -13.43 -7.95 11.16
N PHE A 319 -13.63 -9.04 11.92
CA PHE A 319 -14.82 -9.89 11.79
C PHE A 319 -16.11 -9.09 11.90
N PRO A 320 -16.16 -8.06 12.77
CA PRO A 320 -17.34 -7.27 12.86
C PRO A 320 -17.78 -6.64 11.53
N THR A 321 -16.89 -6.10 10.71
CA THR A 321 -17.31 -5.53 9.42
C THR A 321 -17.17 -6.47 8.24
N ASP A 322 -16.64 -7.68 8.48
CA ASP A 322 -16.12 -8.59 7.46
C ASP A 322 -15.11 -7.90 6.53
N GLU A 323 -14.42 -6.89 7.07
CA GLU A 323 -13.48 -6.06 6.34
C GLU A 323 -12.07 -6.63 6.46
N ILE A 324 -11.39 -6.74 5.33
CA ILE A 324 -9.98 -7.07 5.28
C ILE A 324 -9.21 -5.77 5.57
N ILE A 325 -8.74 -5.61 6.80
CA ILE A 325 -7.97 -4.42 7.21
C ILE A 325 -6.51 -4.54 6.76
N TRP A 326 -6.00 -5.77 6.64
CA TRP A 326 -4.64 -6.01 6.19
C TRP A 326 -4.53 -7.34 5.46
N ALA A 327 -3.72 -7.40 4.41
CA ALA A 327 -3.39 -8.63 3.72
C ALA A 327 -1.98 -8.60 3.15
N ASN A 328 -1.23 -9.68 3.31
CA ASN A 328 0.11 -9.76 2.77
C ASN A 328 0.46 -11.19 2.33
N ARG A 329 1.45 -11.28 1.45
CA ARG A 329 1.98 -12.54 0.96
C ARG A 329 3.45 -12.65 1.27
N TYR A 330 3.82 -13.78 1.85
CA TYR A 330 5.18 -14.13 2.18
C TYR A 330 5.65 -15.21 1.22
N ALA A 331 6.67 -14.88 0.42
CA ALA A 331 7.31 -15.85 -0.46
C ALA A 331 7.86 -17.00 0.38
N MET A 332 7.35 -18.21 0.15
CA MET A 332 7.72 -19.40 0.92
C MET A 332 7.91 -20.57 -0.03
N THR A 333 9.17 -20.91 -0.31
CA THR A 333 9.53 -22.17 -0.97
C THR A 333 10.04 -23.17 0.08
N PRO A 334 9.82 -24.49 -0.08
CA PRO A 334 10.14 -25.51 0.92
C PRO A 334 11.60 -25.52 1.39
N ASP A 335 12.52 -25.09 0.53
CA ASP A 335 13.97 -25.00 0.74
C ASP A 335 14.41 -23.77 1.57
N ILE A 336 13.67 -22.66 1.47
CA ILE A 336 13.98 -21.40 2.16
C ILE A 336 13.30 -21.34 3.54
N LEU A 337 12.15 -22.00 3.66
CA LEU A 337 11.24 -21.86 4.80
C LEU A 337 11.87 -22.20 6.17
N PRO A 338 12.64 -23.29 6.36
CA PRO A 338 13.26 -23.57 7.67
C PRO A 338 14.23 -22.47 8.14
N ARG A 339 14.89 -21.78 7.20
CA ARG A 339 15.87 -20.72 7.52
C ARG A 339 15.21 -19.37 7.79
N GLN A 340 14.08 -19.08 7.13
CA GLN A 340 13.38 -17.79 7.23
C GLN A 340 12.13 -17.83 8.11
N ARG A 341 11.70 -19.00 8.61
CA ARG A 341 10.49 -19.19 9.44
C ARG A 341 10.36 -18.13 10.55
N ARG A 342 11.44 -17.93 11.33
CA ARG A 342 11.44 -16.98 12.44
C ARG A 342 11.30 -15.52 11.98
N LEU A 343 11.94 -15.15 10.87
CA LEU A 343 11.84 -13.80 10.32
C LEU A 343 10.42 -13.52 9.81
N ILE A 344 9.82 -14.49 9.10
CA ILE A 344 8.45 -14.39 8.61
C ILE A 344 7.46 -14.31 9.78
N ALA A 345 7.67 -15.11 10.84
CA ALA A 345 6.85 -15.06 12.05
C ALA A 345 6.88 -13.67 12.67
N GLN A 346 8.07 -13.10 12.87
CA GLN A 346 8.25 -11.76 13.44
C GLN A 346 7.59 -10.66 12.60
N GLN A 347 7.77 -10.71 11.28
CA GLN A 347 7.14 -9.76 10.37
C GLN A 347 5.61 -9.85 10.42
N LEU A 348 5.05 -11.06 10.40
CA LEU A 348 3.62 -11.28 10.50
C LEU A 348 3.07 -10.82 11.86
N THR A 349 3.75 -11.14 12.95
CA THR A 349 3.41 -10.70 14.32
C THR A 349 3.37 -9.18 14.42
N LEU A 350 4.42 -8.49 13.94
CA LEU A 350 4.51 -7.03 14.00
C LEU A 350 3.41 -6.34 13.18
N SER A 351 3.18 -6.81 11.94
CA SER A 351 2.11 -6.27 11.11
C SER A 351 0.75 -6.45 11.78
N VAL A 352 0.42 -7.67 12.24
CA VAL A 352 -0.87 -7.94 12.89
C VAL A 352 -1.03 -7.11 14.17
N ALA A 353 0.01 -6.94 14.99
CA ALA A 353 -0.06 -6.13 16.19
C ALA A 353 -0.27 -4.63 15.90
N SER A 354 0.37 -4.09 14.85
CA SER A 354 0.19 -2.69 14.43
C SER A 354 -1.25 -2.44 13.98
N GLU A 355 -1.75 -3.28 13.09
CA GLU A 355 -3.10 -3.17 12.53
C GLU A 355 -4.17 -3.25 13.63
N LEU A 356 -3.98 -4.12 14.61
CA LEU A 356 -4.91 -4.25 15.73
C LEU A 356 -4.89 -3.04 16.66
N ALA A 357 -3.75 -2.37 16.82
CA ALA A 357 -3.65 -1.13 17.58
C ALA A 357 -4.28 0.05 16.82
N GLU A 358 -4.09 0.12 15.50
CA GLU A 358 -4.67 1.15 14.63
C GLU A 358 -6.20 1.03 14.54
N ASN A 359 -6.73 -0.19 14.51
CA ASN A 359 -8.17 -0.47 14.44
C ASN A 359 -8.84 -0.57 15.83
N GLU A 360 -8.12 -0.33 16.92
CA GLU A 360 -8.68 -0.42 18.28
C GLU A 360 -9.78 0.62 18.52
N GLU A 361 -9.59 1.84 18.02
CA GLU A 361 -10.60 2.89 18.15
C GLU A 361 -11.89 2.53 17.41
N GLU A 362 -11.77 1.98 16.21
CA GLU A 362 -12.92 1.52 15.43
C GLU A 362 -13.66 0.41 16.19
N ARG A 363 -12.94 -0.60 16.70
CA ARG A 363 -13.50 -1.66 17.54
C ARG A 363 -14.30 -1.11 18.71
N LEU A 364 -13.74 -0.17 19.45
CA LEU A 364 -14.41 0.44 20.60
C LEU A 364 -15.68 1.20 20.18
N ARG A 365 -15.66 1.89 19.03
CA ARG A 365 -16.85 2.53 18.44
C ARG A 365 -17.94 1.50 18.11
N PHE A 366 -17.58 0.33 17.60
CA PHE A 366 -18.52 -0.76 17.30
C PHE A 366 -19.10 -1.42 18.56
N GLU A 367 -18.25 -1.75 19.54
CA GLU A 367 -18.66 -2.33 20.83
C GLU A 367 -19.60 -1.38 21.61
N ALA A 368 -19.39 -0.07 21.48
CA ALA A 368 -20.27 0.94 22.08
C ALA A 368 -21.67 1.04 21.43
N ASN A 369 -21.87 0.52 20.22
CA ASN A 369 -23.11 0.68 19.44
C ASN A 369 -23.60 -0.64 18.82
N PRO A 370 -23.88 -1.69 19.62
CA PRO A 370 -24.10 -3.05 19.13
C PRO A 370 -25.34 -3.19 18.23
N GLN A 371 -26.42 -2.43 18.44
CA GLN A 371 -27.61 -2.49 17.57
C GLN A 371 -27.35 -1.89 16.19
N ALA A 372 -26.68 -0.73 16.12
CA ALA A 372 -26.29 -0.12 14.85
C ALA A 372 -25.39 -1.09 14.08
N TYR A 373 -24.42 -1.62 14.78
CA TYR A 373 -23.44 -2.53 14.23
C TYR A 373 -24.05 -3.88 13.75
N HIS A 374 -24.99 -4.47 14.50
CA HIS A 374 -25.75 -5.65 14.05
C HIS A 374 -26.55 -5.37 12.76
N SER A 375 -27.25 -4.23 12.68
CA SER A 375 -27.99 -3.86 11.46
C SER A 375 -27.07 -3.65 10.26
N TYR A 376 -25.87 -3.11 10.46
CA TYR A 376 -24.86 -2.97 9.42
C TYR A 376 -24.39 -4.35 8.91
N LEU A 377 -24.08 -5.28 9.81
CA LEU A 377 -23.72 -6.66 9.45
C LEU A 377 -24.77 -7.35 8.59
N VAL A 378 -26.05 -7.21 8.96
CA VAL A 378 -27.16 -7.74 8.17
C VAL A 378 -27.15 -7.14 6.77
N GLY A 379 -26.89 -5.83 6.66
CA GLY A 379 -26.71 -5.14 5.38
C GLY A 379 -25.57 -5.72 4.55
N SER A 380 -24.38 -5.84 5.13
CA SER A 380 -23.18 -6.37 4.46
C SER A 380 -23.37 -7.82 4.00
N SER A 381 -23.95 -8.68 4.85
CA SER A 381 -24.24 -10.07 4.50
C SER A 381 -25.18 -10.17 3.28
N LEU A 382 -26.19 -9.31 3.19
CA LEU A 382 -27.10 -9.27 2.05
C LEU A 382 -26.42 -8.84 0.75
N MET A 383 -25.32 -8.07 0.83
CA MET A 383 -24.53 -7.64 -0.33
C MET A 383 -23.68 -8.76 -0.96
N SER A 384 -23.58 -9.93 -0.31
CA SER A 384 -22.95 -11.13 -0.92
C SER A 384 -23.67 -11.64 -2.17
N LYS A 385 -24.96 -11.27 -2.35
CA LYS A 385 -25.77 -11.62 -3.51
C LYS A 385 -26.20 -10.35 -4.24
N LEU A 386 -25.66 -10.12 -5.44
CA LEU A 386 -25.98 -8.98 -6.28
C LEU A 386 -27.31 -9.19 -7.05
N THR A 387 -28.41 -9.25 -6.31
CA THR A 387 -29.77 -9.25 -6.87
C THR A 387 -30.55 -8.06 -6.31
N LEU A 388 -31.45 -7.49 -7.12
CA LEU A 388 -32.21 -6.30 -6.75
C LEU A 388 -32.95 -6.44 -5.39
N PRO A 389 -33.61 -7.56 -5.06
CA PRO A 389 -34.24 -7.72 -3.75
C PRO A 389 -33.24 -7.73 -2.58
N HIS A 390 -32.07 -8.35 -2.75
CA HIS A 390 -31.04 -8.39 -1.71
C HIS A 390 -30.42 -7.00 -1.49
N ILE A 391 -30.09 -6.29 -2.57
CA ILE A 391 -29.55 -4.92 -2.52
C ILE A 391 -30.51 -3.97 -1.79
N ARG A 392 -31.81 -4.02 -2.10
CA ARG A 392 -32.82 -3.17 -1.43
C ARG A 392 -33.03 -3.54 0.03
N ARG A 393 -32.95 -4.82 0.39
CA ARG A 393 -32.98 -5.27 1.79
C ARG A 393 -31.72 -4.82 2.54
N ALA A 394 -30.56 -4.88 1.91
CA ALA A 394 -29.30 -4.38 2.48
C ALA A 394 -29.40 -2.88 2.78
N ARG A 395 -29.91 -2.10 1.83
CA ARG A 395 -30.18 -0.66 2.02
C ARG A 395 -31.08 -0.38 3.22
N LYS A 396 -32.15 -1.18 3.41
CA LYS A 396 -33.02 -1.07 4.59
C LYS A 396 -32.25 -1.34 5.89
N ALA A 397 -31.39 -2.36 5.90
CA ALA A 397 -30.58 -2.70 7.07
C ALA A 397 -29.55 -1.59 7.41
N PHE A 398 -28.88 -1.00 6.42
CA PHE A 398 -27.99 0.14 6.64
C PHE A 398 -28.75 1.39 7.13
N LYS A 399 -29.96 1.66 6.63
CA LYS A 399 -30.82 2.72 7.18
C LYS A 399 -31.23 2.46 8.63
N GLN A 400 -31.52 1.20 8.99
CA GLN A 400 -31.79 0.81 10.38
C GLN A 400 -30.57 1.00 11.26
N SER A 401 -29.37 0.69 10.76
CA SER A 401 -28.12 0.95 11.46
C SER A 401 -27.96 2.44 11.79
N LEU A 402 -28.19 3.32 10.81
CA LEU A 402 -28.15 4.77 11.02
C LEU A 402 -29.26 5.29 11.95
N ALA A 403 -30.40 4.60 12.04
CA ALA A 403 -31.43 4.93 13.02
C ALA A 403 -30.97 4.64 14.46
N HIS A 404 -30.10 3.65 14.65
CA HIS A 404 -29.47 3.37 15.95
C HIS A 404 -28.28 4.29 16.23
N LYS A 405 -27.44 4.58 15.23
CA LYS A 405 -26.32 5.54 15.33
C LYS A 405 -26.25 6.43 14.08
N PRO A 406 -26.70 7.70 14.15
CA PRO A 406 -26.81 8.59 12.98
C PRO A 406 -25.50 8.89 12.24
N ASP A 407 -24.35 8.81 12.94
CA ASP A 407 -23.03 9.14 12.37
C ASP A 407 -22.16 7.90 12.10
N PHE A 408 -22.79 6.77 11.83
CA PHE A 408 -22.08 5.51 11.67
C PHE A 408 -21.54 5.35 10.24
N SER A 409 -20.29 5.80 10.05
CA SER A 409 -19.60 5.85 8.75
C SER A 409 -19.74 4.57 7.90
N PRO A 410 -19.53 3.35 8.43
CA PRO A 410 -19.64 2.13 7.64
C PRO A 410 -21.02 1.93 7.00
N SER A 411 -22.09 2.40 7.64
CA SER A 411 -23.44 2.32 7.05
C SER A 411 -23.66 3.33 5.93
N PHE A 412 -22.98 4.47 5.95
CA PHE A 412 -22.99 5.38 4.80
C PHE A 412 -22.25 4.74 3.60
N THR A 413 -21.10 4.11 3.83
CA THR A 413 -20.39 3.31 2.81
C THR A 413 -21.27 2.21 2.24
N GLY A 414 -21.94 1.44 3.11
CA GLY A 414 -22.88 0.39 2.71
C GLY A 414 -24.05 0.94 1.88
N LEU A 415 -24.60 2.11 2.24
CA LEU A 415 -25.63 2.77 1.45
C LEU A 415 -25.13 3.17 0.06
N ALA A 416 -23.96 3.81 -0.03
CA ALA A 416 -23.35 4.17 -1.31
C ALA A 416 -23.23 2.96 -2.23
N ARG A 417 -22.66 1.87 -1.70
CA ARG A 417 -22.51 0.59 -2.40
C ARG A 417 -23.83 0.02 -2.90
N THR A 418 -24.91 0.12 -2.12
CA THR A 418 -26.24 -0.37 -2.55
C THR A 418 -26.82 0.41 -3.71
N PHE A 419 -26.57 1.72 -3.80
CA PHE A 419 -27.07 2.54 -4.89
C PHE A 419 -26.29 2.26 -6.17
N THR A 420 -24.95 2.22 -6.10
CA THR A 420 -24.09 1.84 -7.22
C THR A 420 -24.38 0.42 -7.73
N SER A 421 -24.59 -0.54 -6.82
CA SER A 421 -24.94 -1.92 -7.20
C SER A 421 -26.32 -2.01 -7.86
N GLU A 422 -27.31 -1.23 -7.41
CA GLU A 422 -28.62 -1.18 -8.05
C GLU A 422 -28.52 -0.57 -9.45
N TRP A 423 -27.73 0.50 -9.62
CA TRP A 423 -27.44 1.08 -10.92
C TRP A 423 -26.85 0.04 -11.89
N LEU A 424 -25.85 -0.73 -11.42
CA LEU A 424 -25.20 -1.77 -12.22
C LEU A 424 -26.16 -2.90 -12.62
N VAL A 425 -26.97 -3.39 -11.68
CA VAL A 425 -27.89 -4.52 -11.94
C VAL A 425 -29.10 -4.12 -12.78
N THR A 426 -29.57 -2.88 -12.66
CA THR A 426 -30.70 -2.39 -13.47
C THR A 426 -30.27 -1.95 -14.86
N ALA A 427 -29.04 -1.44 -15.00
CA ALA A 427 -28.46 -0.96 -16.26
C ALA A 427 -29.35 0.06 -17.00
N GLN A 428 -30.11 0.87 -16.25
CA GLN A 428 -31.05 1.87 -16.79
C GLN A 428 -30.44 3.26 -16.96
N GLY A 429 -29.19 3.48 -16.53
CA GLY A 429 -28.54 4.78 -16.61
C GLY A 429 -29.15 5.83 -15.67
N ASP A 430 -29.72 5.41 -14.55
CA ASP A 430 -30.35 6.30 -13.57
C ASP A 430 -29.31 7.05 -12.74
N ASN A 431 -28.99 8.27 -13.17
CA ASN A 431 -28.02 9.13 -12.47
C ASN A 431 -28.47 9.53 -11.06
N GLU A 432 -29.77 9.46 -10.72
CA GLU A 432 -30.22 9.75 -9.35
C GLU A 432 -29.65 8.72 -8.37
N LEU A 433 -29.57 7.44 -8.77
CA LEU A 433 -28.93 6.41 -7.94
C LEU A 433 -27.45 6.75 -7.71
N LEU A 434 -26.72 7.19 -8.73
CA LEU A 434 -25.31 7.54 -8.60
C LEU A 434 -25.11 8.80 -7.74
N HIS A 435 -25.97 9.81 -7.86
CA HIS A 435 -25.92 10.98 -6.98
C HIS A 435 -26.24 10.65 -5.52
N LEU A 436 -27.19 9.73 -5.27
CA LEU A 436 -27.43 9.21 -3.93
C LEU A 436 -26.22 8.43 -3.39
N ALA A 437 -25.56 7.65 -4.25
CA ALA A 437 -24.34 6.95 -3.89
C ALA A 437 -23.23 7.93 -3.48
N GLU A 438 -23.03 8.98 -4.27
CA GLU A 438 -22.03 10.03 -4.04
C GLU A 438 -22.29 10.76 -2.72
N GLN A 439 -23.54 11.18 -2.46
CA GLN A 439 -23.93 11.83 -1.21
C GLN A 439 -23.62 10.96 0.01
N HIS A 440 -23.88 9.65 -0.08
CA HIS A 440 -23.60 8.74 1.01
C HIS A 440 -22.09 8.48 1.18
N ALA A 441 -21.32 8.34 0.09
CA ALA A 441 -19.87 8.20 0.17
C ALA A 441 -19.23 9.44 0.81
N LEU A 442 -19.65 10.65 0.43
CA LEU A 442 -19.17 11.89 1.03
C LEU A 442 -19.52 12.00 2.52
N ARG A 443 -20.70 11.56 2.93
CA ARG A 443 -21.06 11.49 4.36
C ARG A 443 -20.22 10.46 5.13
N ALA A 444 -19.87 9.34 4.51
CA ALA A 444 -18.95 8.38 5.13
C ALA A 444 -17.59 9.04 5.42
N ILE A 445 -17.04 9.75 4.43
CA ILE A 445 -15.77 10.48 4.54
C ILE A 445 -15.85 11.62 5.56
N GLU A 446 -16.97 12.36 5.60
CA GLU A 446 -17.18 13.42 6.60
C GLU A 446 -17.15 12.87 8.04
N ARG A 447 -17.69 11.66 8.24
CA ARG A 447 -17.72 11.01 9.55
C ARG A 447 -16.42 10.31 9.90
N ASP A 448 -15.72 9.81 8.90
CA ASP A 448 -14.43 9.13 9.06
C ASP A 448 -13.52 9.42 7.85
N PRO A 449 -12.70 10.48 7.92
CA PRO A 449 -11.79 10.87 6.83
C PRO A 449 -10.72 9.81 6.52
N SER A 450 -10.41 8.95 7.49
CA SER A 450 -9.46 7.83 7.36
C SER A 450 -10.08 6.56 6.77
N SER A 451 -11.39 6.54 6.49
CA SER A 451 -12.06 5.36 5.94
C SER A 451 -11.69 5.14 4.47
N ALA A 452 -10.80 4.18 4.22
CA ALA A 452 -10.48 3.72 2.86
C ALA A 452 -11.73 3.26 2.11
N ALA A 453 -12.67 2.60 2.78
CA ALA A 453 -13.92 2.15 2.19
C ALA A 453 -14.81 3.32 1.74
N GLY A 454 -14.86 4.42 2.49
CA GLY A 454 -15.59 5.64 2.10
C GLY A 454 -15.04 6.26 0.81
N HIS A 455 -13.71 6.43 0.75
CA HIS A 455 -13.02 6.93 -0.45
C HIS A 455 -13.15 5.98 -1.64
N ARG A 456 -13.12 4.67 -1.40
CA ARG A 456 -13.36 3.65 -2.44
C ARG A 456 -14.75 3.79 -3.06
N GLU A 457 -15.80 3.88 -2.24
CA GLU A 457 -17.17 4.02 -2.77
C GLU A 457 -17.36 5.37 -3.49
N LEU A 458 -16.70 6.44 -3.03
CA LEU A 458 -16.69 7.71 -3.75
C LEU A 458 -16.05 7.54 -5.13
N GLY A 459 -14.87 6.93 -5.20
CA GLY A 459 -14.16 6.73 -6.46
C GLY A 459 -14.92 5.86 -7.44
N VAL A 460 -15.47 4.73 -7.00
CA VAL A 460 -16.31 3.86 -7.84
C VAL A 460 -17.55 4.63 -8.34
N THR A 461 -18.17 5.44 -7.49
CA THR A 461 -19.33 6.25 -7.91
C THR A 461 -18.94 7.30 -8.94
N LYS A 462 -17.81 8.00 -8.74
CA LYS A 462 -17.28 8.99 -9.69
C LYS A 462 -16.96 8.38 -11.06
N LEU A 463 -16.44 7.16 -11.09
CA LEU A 463 -16.21 6.42 -12.34
C LEU A 463 -17.52 6.26 -13.12
N TYR A 464 -18.58 5.79 -12.47
CA TYR A 464 -19.88 5.59 -13.13
C TYR A 464 -20.61 6.89 -13.47
N LEU A 465 -20.33 7.99 -12.76
CA LEU A 465 -20.75 9.34 -13.13
C LEU A 465 -19.97 9.90 -14.34
N GLY A 466 -18.91 9.23 -14.79
CA GLY A 466 -18.04 9.65 -15.88
C GLY A 466 -16.93 10.63 -15.46
N ASP A 467 -16.82 10.96 -14.18
CA ASP A 467 -15.79 11.82 -13.61
C ASP A 467 -14.55 10.98 -13.26
N VAL A 468 -13.84 10.55 -14.31
CA VAL A 468 -12.72 9.61 -14.21
C VAL A 468 -11.56 10.19 -13.39
N ASP A 469 -11.30 11.50 -13.46
CA ASP A 469 -10.22 12.14 -12.70
C ASP A 469 -10.51 12.19 -11.21
N ALA A 470 -11.73 12.57 -10.81
CA ALA A 470 -12.13 12.50 -9.40
C ALA A 470 -12.15 11.06 -8.88
N SER A 471 -12.48 10.10 -9.75
CA SER A 471 -12.43 8.68 -9.42
C SER A 471 -11.00 8.22 -9.08
N VAL A 472 -10.02 8.54 -9.94
CA VAL A 472 -8.60 8.23 -9.70
C VAL A 472 -8.14 8.84 -8.39
N ALA A 473 -8.39 10.14 -8.16
CA ALA A 473 -7.95 10.82 -6.94
C ALA A 473 -8.53 10.20 -5.65
N ALA A 474 -9.81 9.83 -5.66
CA ALA A 474 -10.44 9.17 -4.51
C ALA A 474 -9.88 7.76 -4.26
N LEU A 475 -9.59 7.01 -5.33
CA LEU A 475 -9.06 5.65 -5.22
C LEU A 475 -7.56 5.61 -4.90
N ASP A 476 -6.79 6.62 -5.33
CA ASP A 476 -5.43 6.87 -4.87
C ASP A 476 -5.42 7.02 -3.35
N LEU A 477 -6.25 7.91 -2.79
CA LEU A 477 -6.34 8.11 -1.34
C LEU A 477 -6.86 6.87 -0.61
N ALA A 478 -7.84 6.15 -1.17
CA ALA A 478 -8.31 4.89 -0.61
C ALA A 478 -7.19 3.85 -0.51
N GLU A 479 -6.33 3.74 -1.54
CA GLU A 479 -5.19 2.83 -1.53
C GLU A 479 -4.07 3.31 -0.60
N GLU A 480 -3.84 4.61 -0.46
CA GLU A 480 -2.89 5.15 0.53
C GLU A 480 -3.32 4.80 1.96
N LEU A 481 -4.62 4.91 2.26
CA LEU A 481 -5.19 4.55 3.56
C LEU A 481 -5.22 3.03 3.81
N SER A 482 -5.25 2.20 2.76
CA SER A 482 -5.27 0.74 2.88
C SER A 482 -4.49 0.07 1.73
N PRO A 483 -3.14 0.10 1.77
CA PRO A 483 -2.27 -0.29 0.65
C PRO A 483 -2.27 -1.79 0.34
N HIS A 484 -2.96 -2.58 1.17
CA HIS A 484 -3.05 -4.01 1.13
C HIS A 484 -4.48 -4.54 0.94
N PHE A 485 -5.47 -3.65 0.82
CA PHE A 485 -6.85 -4.07 0.60
C PHE A 485 -7.10 -4.35 -0.89
N ALA A 486 -7.17 -5.64 -1.24
CA ALA A 486 -7.29 -6.10 -2.62
C ALA A 486 -8.46 -5.46 -3.39
N ASP A 487 -9.63 -5.28 -2.77
CA ASP A 487 -10.81 -4.70 -3.43
C ASP A 487 -10.65 -3.20 -3.72
N VAL A 488 -9.89 -2.47 -2.90
CA VAL A 488 -9.53 -1.07 -3.17
C VAL A 488 -8.57 -1.00 -4.35
N ILE A 489 -7.50 -1.80 -4.32
CA ILE A 489 -6.50 -1.85 -5.39
C ILE A 489 -7.14 -2.29 -6.71
N TYR A 490 -8.07 -3.25 -6.68
CA TYR A 490 -8.87 -3.64 -7.85
C TYR A 490 -9.70 -2.47 -8.38
N SER A 491 -10.44 -1.77 -7.51
CA SER A 491 -11.31 -0.67 -7.95
C SER A 491 -10.49 0.47 -8.55
N HIS A 492 -9.29 0.68 -8.01
CA HIS A 492 -8.32 1.62 -8.56
C HIS A 492 -7.77 1.15 -9.91
N ALA A 493 -7.37 -0.11 -10.05
CA ALA A 493 -6.92 -0.68 -11.32
C ALA A 493 -8.01 -0.56 -12.39
N ASP A 494 -9.26 -0.86 -12.05
CA ASP A 494 -10.42 -0.74 -12.92
C ASP A 494 -10.60 0.70 -13.43
N THR A 495 -10.54 1.66 -12.52
CA THR A 495 -10.59 3.09 -12.86
C THR A 495 -9.43 3.50 -13.77
N LEU A 496 -8.22 2.98 -13.55
CA LEU A 496 -7.06 3.26 -14.38
C LEU A 496 -7.19 2.69 -15.80
N VAL A 497 -7.88 1.55 -15.98
CA VAL A 497 -8.25 1.07 -17.32
C VAL A 497 -9.10 2.11 -18.03
N HIS A 498 -10.12 2.64 -17.37
CA HIS A 498 -11.02 3.67 -17.93
C HIS A 498 -10.34 5.05 -18.07
N ALA A 499 -9.32 5.33 -17.25
CA ALA A 499 -8.47 6.52 -17.33
C ALA A 499 -7.39 6.44 -18.42
N SER A 500 -7.41 5.42 -19.28
CA SER A 500 -6.43 5.24 -20.35
C SER A 500 -4.99 5.08 -19.85
N ARG A 501 -4.84 4.47 -18.67
CA ARG A 501 -3.55 4.11 -18.03
C ARG A 501 -3.44 2.58 -17.84
N PRO A 502 -3.54 1.77 -18.91
CA PRO A 502 -3.65 0.32 -18.77
C PRO A 502 -2.38 -0.35 -18.22
N GLY A 503 -1.19 0.27 -18.38
CA GLY A 503 0.05 -0.21 -17.78
C GLY A 503 0.03 -0.16 -16.25
N ASP A 504 -0.41 0.96 -15.68
CA ASP A 504 -0.56 1.13 -14.24
C ASP A 504 -1.68 0.22 -13.70
N ALA A 505 -2.78 0.11 -14.46
CA ALA A 505 -3.87 -0.81 -14.15
C ALA A 505 -3.40 -2.27 -14.05
N LEU A 506 -2.63 -2.75 -15.04
CA LEU A 506 -2.14 -4.13 -15.06
C LEU A 506 -1.23 -4.43 -13.87
N ALA A 507 -0.37 -3.48 -13.49
CA ALA A 507 0.48 -3.60 -12.30
C ALA A 507 -0.37 -3.72 -11.01
N LYS A 508 -1.38 -2.86 -10.85
CA LYS A 508 -2.27 -2.88 -9.68
C LYS A 508 -3.15 -4.11 -9.62
N ILE A 509 -3.77 -4.52 -10.72
CA ILE A 509 -4.65 -5.70 -10.71
C ILE A 509 -3.86 -6.98 -10.47
N THR A 510 -2.61 -7.07 -10.95
CA THR A 510 -1.71 -8.18 -10.64
C THR A 510 -1.41 -8.25 -9.14
N LYS A 511 -1.18 -7.09 -8.50
CA LYS A 511 -1.04 -6.99 -7.03
C LYS A 511 -2.35 -7.40 -6.32
N ALA A 512 -3.50 -6.95 -6.79
CA ALA A 512 -4.78 -7.30 -6.18
C ALA A 512 -5.10 -8.80 -6.29
N ILE A 513 -4.81 -9.43 -7.44
CA ILE A 513 -4.94 -10.89 -7.63
C ILE A 513 -3.97 -11.66 -6.72
N SER A 514 -2.73 -11.18 -6.57
CA SER A 514 -1.77 -11.83 -5.67
C SER A 514 -2.18 -11.71 -4.20
N LEU A 515 -2.86 -10.62 -3.82
CA LEU A 515 -3.48 -10.43 -2.51
C LEU A 515 -4.83 -11.16 -2.35
N ASN A 516 -5.46 -11.63 -3.43
CA ASN A 516 -6.69 -12.39 -3.36
C ASN A 516 -6.66 -13.60 -4.32
N PRO A 517 -5.97 -14.70 -3.94
CA PRO A 517 -5.83 -15.86 -4.82
C PRO A 517 -7.14 -16.62 -5.13
N LEU A 518 -8.26 -16.24 -4.51
CA LEU A 518 -9.61 -16.69 -4.87
C LEU A 518 -10.48 -15.51 -5.31
N ALA A 519 -9.87 -14.54 -5.99
CA ALA A 519 -10.53 -13.32 -6.43
C ALA A 519 -11.82 -13.61 -7.23
N PRO A 520 -12.82 -12.71 -7.12
CA PRO A 520 -13.96 -12.71 -8.02
C PRO A 520 -13.52 -12.54 -9.48
N ASP A 521 -14.33 -13.05 -10.41
CA ASP A 521 -14.06 -12.95 -11.85
C ASP A 521 -13.89 -11.50 -12.34
N ALA A 522 -14.44 -10.52 -11.62
CA ALA A 522 -14.25 -9.09 -11.89
C ALA A 522 -12.77 -8.68 -11.93
N TYR A 523 -11.91 -9.29 -11.11
CA TYR A 523 -10.48 -8.99 -11.13
C TYR A 523 -9.82 -9.46 -12.44
N LEU A 524 -10.20 -10.66 -12.88
CA LEU A 524 -9.71 -11.24 -14.14
C LEU A 524 -10.26 -10.46 -15.34
N TRP A 525 -11.49 -9.96 -15.26
CA TRP A 525 -12.05 -9.06 -16.27
C TRP A 525 -11.26 -7.75 -16.37
N CYS A 526 -10.91 -7.13 -15.25
CA CYS A 526 -10.07 -5.92 -15.21
C CYS A 526 -8.68 -6.20 -15.81
N ALA A 527 -8.05 -7.32 -15.45
CA ALA A 527 -6.77 -7.74 -16.02
C ALA A 527 -6.85 -7.97 -17.54
N ALA A 528 -7.92 -8.62 -18.02
CA ALA A 528 -8.17 -8.80 -19.44
C ALA A 528 -8.34 -7.46 -20.18
N GLY A 529 -9.06 -6.50 -19.57
CA GLY A 529 -9.20 -5.14 -20.07
C GLY A 529 -7.86 -4.43 -20.20
N ALA A 530 -7.07 -4.41 -19.12
CA ALA A 530 -5.75 -3.80 -19.10
C ALA A 530 -4.81 -4.42 -20.15
N SER A 531 -4.74 -5.75 -20.24
CA SER A 531 -3.92 -6.46 -21.23
C SER A 531 -4.37 -6.19 -22.67
N PHE A 532 -5.68 -6.12 -22.94
CA PHE A 532 -6.18 -5.77 -24.27
C PHE A 532 -5.68 -4.39 -24.72
N PHE A 533 -5.75 -3.38 -23.85
CA PHE A 533 -5.30 -2.01 -24.16
C PHE A 533 -3.78 -1.84 -24.16
N LEU A 534 -3.03 -2.83 -23.67
CA LEU A 534 -1.58 -2.95 -23.85
C LEU A 534 -1.20 -3.77 -25.09
N GLU A 535 -2.18 -4.16 -25.91
CA GLU A 535 -2.00 -5.04 -27.07
C GLU A 535 -1.44 -6.43 -26.73
N GLN A 536 -1.58 -6.85 -25.47
CA GLN A 536 -1.25 -8.17 -24.94
C GLN A 536 -2.48 -9.09 -25.10
N TYR A 537 -2.83 -9.36 -26.35
CA TYR A 537 -4.12 -9.99 -26.67
C TYR A 537 -4.20 -11.43 -26.19
N GLU A 538 -3.11 -12.20 -26.26
CA GLU A 538 -3.03 -13.57 -25.78
C GLU A 538 -3.26 -13.64 -24.26
N GLU A 539 -2.61 -12.75 -23.50
CA GLU A 539 -2.77 -12.62 -22.06
C GLU A 539 -4.21 -12.20 -21.70
N ALA A 540 -4.79 -11.26 -22.45
CA ALA A 540 -6.18 -10.87 -22.27
C ALA A 540 -7.14 -12.06 -22.40
N VAL A 541 -6.93 -12.92 -23.41
CA VAL A 541 -7.75 -14.14 -23.57
C VAL A 541 -7.47 -15.15 -22.45
N ALA A 542 -6.22 -15.31 -22.00
CA ALA A 542 -5.87 -16.20 -20.90
C ALA A 542 -6.58 -15.81 -19.58
N TYR A 543 -6.66 -14.51 -19.26
CA TYR A 543 -7.43 -14.04 -18.10
C TYR A 543 -8.92 -14.35 -18.23
N VAL A 544 -9.52 -14.19 -19.42
CA VAL A 544 -10.92 -14.56 -19.66
C VAL A 544 -11.12 -16.08 -19.53
N GLU A 545 -10.18 -16.89 -20.03
CA GLU A 545 -10.25 -18.35 -19.92
C GLU A 545 -10.22 -18.84 -18.46
N ALA A 546 -9.53 -18.09 -17.58
CA ALA A 546 -9.45 -18.36 -16.14
C ALA A 546 -10.72 -17.99 -15.34
N MET A 547 -11.65 -17.19 -15.90
CA MET A 547 -12.90 -16.81 -15.22
C MET A 547 -13.84 -18.01 -15.05
N LYS A 548 -14.60 -18.05 -13.94
CA LYS A 548 -15.66 -19.04 -13.72
C LYS A 548 -16.86 -18.76 -14.63
N ASP A 549 -17.33 -17.53 -14.65
CA ASP A 549 -18.34 -17.03 -15.57
C ASP A 549 -17.70 -16.15 -16.64
N LYS A 550 -17.61 -16.70 -17.85
CA LYS A 550 -17.00 -16.04 -19.01
C LYS A 550 -17.99 -15.15 -19.77
N ALA A 551 -19.29 -15.24 -19.45
CA ALA A 551 -20.36 -14.60 -20.21
C ALA A 551 -20.11 -13.08 -20.40
N PRO A 552 -19.70 -12.31 -19.37
CA PRO A 552 -19.48 -10.87 -19.53
C PRO A 552 -18.26 -10.52 -20.40
N ALA A 553 -17.30 -11.45 -20.54
CA ALA A 553 -15.99 -11.20 -21.13
C ALA A 553 -15.83 -11.75 -22.56
N HIS A 554 -16.83 -12.42 -23.11
CA HIS A 554 -16.76 -12.96 -24.48
C HIS A 554 -16.53 -11.89 -25.55
N ARG A 555 -17.01 -10.66 -25.36
CA ARG A 555 -16.79 -9.56 -26.31
C ARG A 555 -15.33 -9.14 -26.39
N ILE A 556 -14.66 -8.98 -25.24
CA ILE A 556 -13.23 -8.63 -25.23
C ILE A 556 -12.36 -9.79 -25.72
N ALA A 557 -12.67 -11.04 -25.38
CA ALA A 557 -11.95 -12.20 -25.90
C ALA A 557 -12.09 -12.35 -27.43
N ALA A 558 -13.28 -12.09 -27.97
CA ALA A 558 -13.51 -12.07 -29.42
C ALA A 558 -12.67 -10.99 -30.11
N ALA A 559 -12.67 -9.77 -29.56
CA ALA A 559 -11.85 -8.66 -30.03
C ALA A 559 -10.35 -9.00 -29.99
N SER A 560 -9.85 -9.52 -28.86
CA SER A 560 -8.46 -9.96 -28.72
C SER A 560 -8.07 -10.98 -29.78
N CYS A 561 -8.86 -12.04 -29.94
CA CYS A 561 -8.59 -13.08 -30.94
C CYS A 561 -8.58 -12.54 -32.37
N ALA A 562 -9.44 -11.57 -32.67
CA ALA A 562 -9.48 -10.92 -33.97
C ALA A 562 -8.25 -10.04 -34.22
N MET A 563 -7.74 -9.35 -33.19
CA MET A 563 -6.50 -8.57 -33.26
C MET A 563 -5.26 -9.44 -33.47
N ILE A 564 -5.22 -10.64 -32.86
CA ILE A 564 -4.19 -11.68 -33.11
C ILE A 564 -4.27 -12.22 -34.55
N GLY A 565 -5.46 -12.20 -35.16
CA GLY A 565 -5.74 -12.82 -36.45
C GLY A 565 -6.29 -14.24 -36.36
N ASP A 566 -6.57 -14.76 -35.15
CA ASP A 566 -7.23 -16.05 -34.95
C ASP A 566 -8.75 -15.93 -35.17
N ARG A 567 -9.14 -16.00 -36.44
CA ARG A 567 -10.55 -15.94 -36.85
C ARG A 567 -11.43 -17.02 -36.24
N LYS A 568 -10.89 -18.21 -35.92
CA LYS A 568 -11.68 -19.31 -35.38
C LYS A 568 -12.06 -19.03 -33.93
N ARG A 569 -11.11 -18.63 -33.08
CA ARG A 569 -11.38 -18.26 -31.68
C ARG A 569 -12.23 -16.99 -31.59
N ALA A 570 -11.98 -16.01 -32.47
CA ALA A 570 -12.79 -14.80 -32.55
C ALA A 570 -14.26 -15.11 -32.82
N LEU A 571 -14.55 -15.96 -33.83
CA LEU A 571 -15.92 -16.39 -34.14
C LEU A 571 -16.57 -17.15 -32.98
N PHE A 572 -15.84 -18.06 -32.33
CA PHE A 572 -16.35 -18.79 -31.17
C PHE A 572 -16.81 -17.85 -30.05
N HIS A 573 -15.96 -16.91 -29.64
CA HIS A 573 -16.29 -15.98 -28.57
C HIS A 573 -17.39 -14.99 -28.98
N ARG A 574 -17.41 -14.55 -30.24
CA ARG A 574 -18.48 -13.72 -30.78
C ARG A 574 -19.83 -14.44 -30.71
N GLN A 575 -19.93 -15.68 -31.17
CA GLN A 575 -21.17 -16.45 -31.12
C GLN A 575 -21.69 -16.62 -29.68
N ARG A 576 -20.77 -16.78 -28.71
CA ARG A 576 -21.14 -16.80 -27.29
C ARG A 576 -21.68 -15.45 -26.82
N ALA A 577 -21.03 -14.34 -27.19
CA ALA A 577 -21.52 -13.00 -26.87
C ALA A 577 -22.90 -12.71 -27.51
N GLU A 578 -23.11 -13.08 -28.77
CA GLU A 578 -24.40 -12.94 -29.47
C GLU A 578 -25.49 -13.82 -28.84
N SER A 579 -25.16 -15.01 -28.36
CA SER A 579 -26.14 -15.86 -27.66
C SER A 579 -26.66 -15.25 -26.35
N ILE A 580 -25.86 -14.37 -25.73
CA ILE A 580 -26.21 -13.65 -24.49
C ILE A 580 -26.96 -12.36 -24.83
N ASN A 581 -26.48 -11.61 -25.82
CA ASN A 581 -27.12 -10.38 -26.29
C ASN A 581 -27.21 -10.36 -27.83
N PRO A 582 -28.31 -10.89 -28.40
CA PRO A 582 -28.51 -10.97 -29.86
C PRO A 582 -28.67 -9.61 -30.55
N VAL A 583 -28.94 -8.55 -29.79
CA VAL A 583 -29.19 -7.19 -30.31
C VAL A 583 -28.04 -6.25 -29.94
N PHE A 584 -26.84 -6.80 -29.74
CA PHE A 584 -25.65 -6.03 -29.41
C PHE A 584 -25.32 -5.04 -30.54
N ASP A 585 -25.05 -3.80 -30.18
CA ASP A 585 -24.73 -2.70 -31.08
C ASP A 585 -23.41 -2.07 -30.60
N VAL A 586 -22.40 -2.10 -31.47
CA VAL A 586 -21.05 -1.66 -31.15
C VAL A 586 -21.03 -0.18 -30.77
N GLU A 587 -21.71 0.69 -31.53
CA GLU A 587 -21.67 2.13 -31.30
C GLU A 587 -22.41 2.52 -30.01
N LYS A 588 -23.57 1.91 -29.76
CA LYS A 588 -24.30 2.13 -28.49
C LYS A 588 -23.49 1.67 -27.30
N TRP A 589 -22.81 0.53 -27.40
CA TRP A 589 -21.93 0.04 -26.33
C TRP A 589 -20.76 0.99 -26.08
N LEU A 590 -20.09 1.43 -27.14
CA LEU A 590 -18.94 2.34 -27.03
C LEU A 590 -19.34 3.77 -26.60
N ALA A 591 -20.63 4.13 -26.67
CA ALA A 591 -21.14 5.39 -26.15
C ALA A 591 -21.37 5.36 -24.62
N ILE A 592 -21.57 4.18 -24.03
CA ILE A 592 -21.85 4.04 -22.59
C ILE A 592 -20.64 3.63 -21.76
N VAL A 593 -19.63 3.02 -22.37
CA VAL A 593 -18.39 2.65 -21.65
C VAL A 593 -17.53 3.89 -21.45
N PRO A 594 -17.08 4.19 -20.21
CA PRO A 594 -16.20 5.32 -19.98
C PRO A 594 -14.82 5.06 -20.60
N PHE A 595 -14.42 5.94 -21.51
CA PHE A 595 -13.06 6.00 -22.06
C PHE A 595 -12.58 7.44 -21.90
N LYS A 596 -11.48 7.64 -21.16
CA LYS A 596 -10.89 8.97 -21.02
C LYS A 596 -10.33 9.47 -22.35
N GLU A 597 -9.59 8.61 -23.06
CA GLU A 597 -8.94 8.96 -24.31
C GLU A 597 -9.59 8.29 -25.53
N HIS A 598 -9.66 9.04 -26.63
CA HIS A 598 -10.30 8.57 -27.87
C HIS A 598 -9.58 7.38 -28.51
N TRP A 599 -8.25 7.32 -28.42
CA TRP A 599 -7.45 6.22 -29.00
C TRP A 599 -7.84 4.86 -28.42
N GLN A 600 -8.17 4.80 -27.12
CA GLN A 600 -8.51 3.56 -26.44
C GLN A 600 -9.88 3.05 -26.91
N LYS A 601 -10.83 3.97 -27.10
CA LYS A 601 -12.14 3.67 -27.66
C LYS A 601 -12.01 3.11 -29.07
N GLU A 602 -11.20 3.73 -29.92
CA GLU A 602 -10.98 3.27 -31.30
C GLU A 602 -10.27 1.92 -31.38
N LEU A 603 -9.29 1.66 -30.50
CA LEU A 603 -8.62 0.35 -30.42
C LEU A 603 -9.62 -0.77 -30.11
N TYR A 604 -10.52 -0.55 -29.14
CA TYR A 604 -11.55 -1.54 -28.82
C TYR A 604 -12.59 -1.69 -29.93
N ARG A 605 -13.00 -0.57 -30.54
CA ARG A 605 -13.88 -0.54 -31.71
C ARG A 605 -13.33 -1.38 -32.85
N GLU A 606 -12.06 -1.18 -33.19
CA GLU A 606 -11.37 -1.94 -34.22
C GLU A 606 -11.39 -3.45 -33.92
N GLY A 607 -11.04 -3.84 -32.69
CA GLY A 607 -11.07 -5.25 -32.27
C GLY A 607 -12.47 -5.87 -32.42
N LEU A 608 -13.53 -5.16 -31.99
CA LEU A 608 -14.90 -5.63 -32.14
C LEU A 608 -15.33 -5.77 -33.62
N LEU A 609 -15.02 -4.78 -34.46
CA LEU A 609 -15.33 -4.83 -35.89
C LEU A 609 -14.57 -5.94 -36.62
N ARG A 610 -13.30 -6.18 -36.26
CA ARG A 610 -12.51 -7.30 -36.81
C ARG A 610 -13.05 -8.67 -36.36
N ALA A 611 -13.62 -8.75 -35.16
CA ALA A 611 -14.34 -9.95 -34.70
C ALA A 611 -15.70 -10.12 -35.41
N GLY A 612 -16.20 -9.05 -36.03
CA GLY A 612 -17.37 -9.01 -36.90
C GLY A 612 -18.67 -8.62 -36.19
N PHE A 613 -18.59 -7.99 -35.01
CA PHE A 613 -19.77 -7.44 -34.31
C PHE A 613 -20.46 -6.32 -35.09
#